data_AF-A0AAV0P4S7-F1
#
_entry.id   AF-A0AAV0P4S7-F1
#
_cell.length_a   1.000
_cell.length_b   1.000
_cell.length_c   1.000
_cell.angle_alpha   90.00
_cell.angle_beta   90.00
_cell.angle_gamma   90.00
#
_symmetry.space_group_name_H-M   'P 1'
#
loop_
_entity.id
_entity.type
_entity.pdbx_description
1 polymer ?
#
loop_
_entity_poly.entity_id
_entity_poly.type
_entity_poly.pdbx_seq_one_letter_code
_entity_poly.pdbx_strand_id
1 'polypeptide(L)'
;MLLQKDGVISLKKKLISDILRRRNSVESIANSSEGIQIIRFWISRFKCLVVLDDVDEMFEFEEMLGNIRNFVSGSRFVMTSRNVKVLSISAEECKLYRVLEMSHGHSLQLFCKHAFKLDSPPSSYETLSKDIVDVATGLPLTLKVVGSLLFQEGEAIWIEKLRQLKEISEEKVVERLTISYGVE
;
A
#
# COMPACT_ATOMS: atom_id res chain seq x y z
N MET A 1 -3.92 5.80 15.10
CA MET A 1 -4.30 5.51 16.51
C MET A 1 -3.29 4.53 17.10
N LEU A 2 -2.24 5.05 17.76
CA LEU A 2 -1.28 4.34 18.64
C LEU A 2 -1.19 2.80 18.46
N LEU A 3 -0.36 2.33 17.54
CA LEU A 3 0.02 0.91 17.42
C LEU A 3 0.96 0.52 18.59
N GLN A 4 0.38 0.17 19.73
CA GLN A 4 1.07 -0.50 20.84
C GLN A 4 0.40 -1.85 21.11
N LYS A 5 1.07 -2.97 20.81
CA LYS A 5 0.72 -4.38 21.14
C LYS A 5 -0.65 -4.94 20.67
N ASP A 6 -1.69 -4.12 20.57
CA ASP A 6 -3.04 -4.51 20.17
C ASP A 6 -3.18 -4.73 18.65
N GLY A 7 -2.32 -4.09 17.84
CA GLY A 7 -2.27 -4.26 16.38
C GLY A 7 -1.90 -5.68 15.96
N VAL A 8 -0.84 -6.25 16.54
CA VAL A 8 -0.41 -7.62 16.22
C VAL A 8 -1.46 -8.65 16.66
N ILE A 9 -2.05 -8.46 17.84
CA ILE A 9 -3.09 -9.36 18.36
C ILE A 9 -4.37 -9.27 17.51
N SER A 10 -4.76 -8.06 17.08
CA SER A 10 -5.93 -7.87 16.22
C SER A 10 -5.71 -8.42 14.81
N LEU A 11 -4.51 -8.27 14.23
CA LEU A 11 -4.13 -8.88 12.96
C LEU A 11 -4.15 -10.40 13.04
N LYS A 12 -3.56 -10.98 14.11
CA LYS A 12 -3.62 -12.43 14.40
C LYS A 12 -5.08 -12.90 14.41
N LYS A 13 -5.93 -12.28 15.22
CA LYS A 13 -7.37 -12.62 15.33
C LYS A 13 -8.11 -12.53 13.99
N LYS A 14 -7.86 -11.47 13.21
CA LYS A 14 -8.50 -11.27 11.91
C LYS A 14 -8.07 -12.32 10.88
N LEU A 15 -6.77 -12.60 10.77
CA LEU A 15 -6.25 -13.61 9.85
C LEU A 15 -6.84 -14.99 10.16
N ILE A 16 -6.93 -15.35 11.44
CA ILE A 16 -7.52 -16.63 11.84
C ILE A 16 -9.02 -16.64 11.55
N SER A 17 -9.74 -15.56 11.86
CA SER A 17 -11.17 -15.43 11.57
C SER A 17 -11.48 -15.60 10.08
N ASP A 18 -10.69 -14.98 9.19
CA ASP A 18 -10.88 -15.12 7.74
C ASP A 18 -10.57 -16.52 7.22
N ILE A 19 -9.58 -17.22 7.81
CA ILE A 19 -9.28 -18.61 7.48
C ILE A 19 -10.40 -19.55 7.96
N LEU A 20 -10.85 -19.39 9.21
CA LEU A 20 -11.88 -20.23 9.84
C LEU A 20 -13.27 -20.02 9.21
N ARG A 21 -13.65 -18.77 8.92
CA ARG A 21 -14.92 -18.41 8.27
C ARG A 21 -15.06 -19.05 6.89
N ARG A 22 -13.97 -19.18 6.13
CA ARG A 22 -13.99 -19.85 4.81
C ARG A 22 -14.18 -21.36 4.88
N ARG A 23 -14.06 -21.97 6.07
CA ARG A 23 -14.03 -23.42 6.26
C ARG A 23 -15.16 -23.95 7.16
N ASN A 24 -16.09 -23.08 7.61
CA ASN A 24 -17.16 -23.41 8.55
C ASN A 24 -16.67 -24.05 9.86
N SER A 25 -15.44 -23.76 10.29
CA SER A 25 -14.90 -24.27 11.55
C SER A 25 -15.01 -23.18 12.62
N VAL A 26 -15.98 -23.33 13.52
CA VAL A 26 -16.21 -22.40 14.64
C VAL A 26 -15.49 -22.96 15.87
N GLU A 27 -14.19 -22.71 15.99
CA GLU A 27 -13.49 -22.89 17.26
C GLU A 27 -13.07 -21.52 17.80
N SER A 28 -13.50 -21.25 19.02
CA SER A 28 -13.18 -20.04 19.79
C SER A 28 -11.69 -20.06 20.14
N ILE A 29 -10.89 -19.21 19.50
CA ILE A 29 -9.48 -19.04 19.83
C ILE A 29 -9.38 -18.37 21.20
N ALA A 30 -8.84 -19.08 22.20
CA ALA A 30 -8.72 -18.59 23.57
C ALA A 30 -7.55 -17.61 23.74
N ASN A 31 -6.47 -17.72 22.94
CA ASN A 31 -5.32 -16.81 23.01
C ASN A 31 -4.46 -16.77 21.73
N SER A 32 -3.50 -15.84 21.69
CA SER A 32 -2.60 -15.56 20.54
C SER A 32 -1.78 -16.77 20.07
N SER A 33 -1.36 -17.65 20.99
CA SER A 33 -0.51 -18.82 20.67
C SER A 33 -1.29 -19.89 19.91
N GLU A 34 -2.53 -20.17 20.34
CA GLU A 34 -3.44 -21.08 19.66
C GLU A 34 -3.76 -20.61 18.22
N GLY A 35 -3.95 -19.30 18.08
CA GLY A 35 -4.15 -18.67 16.77
C GLY A 35 -3.01 -18.88 15.78
N ILE A 36 -1.76 -18.72 16.23
CA ILE A 36 -0.57 -18.97 15.40
C ILE A 36 -0.50 -20.45 14.98
N GLN A 37 -0.80 -21.38 15.90
CA GLN A 37 -0.79 -22.81 15.57
C GLN A 37 -1.83 -23.15 14.49
N ILE A 38 -3.02 -22.55 14.57
CA ILE A 38 -4.07 -22.71 13.55
C ILE A 38 -3.55 -22.18 12.20
N ILE A 39 -3.00 -20.97 12.15
CA ILE A 39 -2.46 -20.40 10.91
C ILE A 39 -1.40 -21.34 10.29
N ARG A 40 -0.42 -21.79 11.10
CA ARG A 40 0.64 -22.71 10.66
C ARG A 40 0.09 -24.06 10.18
N PHE A 41 -0.92 -24.60 10.85
CA PHE A 41 -1.60 -25.83 10.43
C PHE A 41 -2.22 -25.69 9.03
N TRP A 42 -2.85 -24.55 8.75
CA TRP A 42 -3.50 -24.31 7.45
C TRP A 42 -2.49 -24.08 6.34
N ILE A 43 -1.51 -23.21 6.56
CA ILE A 43 -0.49 -22.87 5.55
C ILE A 43 0.33 -24.10 5.13
N SER A 44 0.55 -25.03 6.06
CA SER A 44 1.29 -26.27 5.78
C SER A 44 0.49 -27.37 5.07
N ARG A 45 -0.83 -27.23 4.98
CA ARG A 45 -1.71 -28.27 4.40
C ARG A 45 -2.45 -27.82 3.14
N PHE A 46 -2.54 -26.51 2.92
CA PHE A 46 -3.34 -25.98 1.81
C PHE A 46 -2.56 -24.92 1.05
N LYS A 47 -2.79 -24.89 -0.26
CA LYS A 47 -2.33 -23.81 -1.12
C LYS A 47 -3.04 -22.52 -0.74
N CYS A 48 -2.29 -21.50 -0.33
CA CYS A 48 -2.83 -20.23 0.13
C CYS A 48 -2.19 -19.01 -0.54
N LEU A 49 -2.94 -17.91 -0.64
CA LEU A 49 -2.42 -16.58 -0.86
C LEU A 49 -2.60 -15.79 0.44
N VAL A 50 -1.50 -15.38 1.05
CA VAL A 50 -1.50 -14.55 2.26
C VAL A 50 -0.94 -13.18 1.89
N VAL A 51 -1.70 -12.13 2.19
CA VAL A 51 -1.32 -10.74 1.97
C VAL A 51 -1.32 -10.04 3.33
N LEU A 52 -0.14 -9.57 3.75
CA LEU A 52 0.01 -8.71 4.91
C LEU A 52 0.28 -7.30 4.42
N ASP A 53 -0.67 -6.42 4.71
CA ASP A 53 -0.60 -5.02 4.29
C ASP A 53 -0.04 -4.15 5.42
N ASP A 54 0.84 -3.20 5.07
CA ASP A 54 1.42 -2.17 5.94
C ASP A 54 2.09 -2.68 7.22
N VAL A 55 2.99 -3.66 7.06
CA VAL A 55 3.70 -4.30 8.17
C VAL A 55 4.79 -3.40 8.75
N ASP A 56 4.86 -3.32 10.08
CA ASP A 56 5.86 -2.55 10.83
C ASP A 56 7.08 -3.37 11.31
N GLU A 57 8.05 -2.71 11.97
CA GLU A 57 9.27 -3.33 12.49
C GLU A 57 9.04 -4.36 13.61
N MET A 58 7.85 -4.39 14.22
CA MET A 58 7.54 -5.32 15.32
C MET A 58 7.03 -6.66 14.81
N PHE A 59 6.81 -6.81 13.50
CA PHE A 59 6.32 -8.05 12.93
C PHE A 59 7.44 -9.09 12.77
N GLU A 60 7.35 -10.14 13.59
CA GLU A 60 8.24 -11.29 13.50
C GLU A 60 7.61 -12.38 12.62
N PHE A 61 8.03 -12.45 11.35
CA PHE A 61 7.49 -13.38 10.35
C PHE A 61 7.53 -14.84 10.84
N GLU A 62 8.67 -15.30 11.34
CA GLU A 62 8.82 -16.68 11.80
C GLU A 62 7.93 -16.97 13.02
N GLU A 63 7.80 -16.03 13.97
CA GLU A 63 6.89 -16.17 15.11
C GLU A 63 5.45 -16.35 14.62
N MET A 64 5.03 -15.55 13.65
CA MET A 64 3.65 -15.51 13.19
C MET A 64 3.26 -16.64 12.22
N LEU A 65 4.12 -16.93 11.23
CA LEU A 65 3.79 -17.82 10.12
C LEU A 65 4.67 -19.07 10.07
N GLY A 66 5.72 -19.12 10.88
CA GLY A 66 6.71 -20.20 10.85
C GLY A 66 7.65 -20.10 9.66
N ASN A 67 8.43 -21.15 9.43
CA ASN A 67 9.38 -21.20 8.32
C ASN A 67 8.64 -21.34 6.97
N ILE A 68 9.03 -20.56 5.96
CA ILE A 68 8.35 -20.54 4.65
C ILE A 68 8.44 -21.89 3.92
N ARG A 69 9.46 -22.72 4.23
CA ARG A 69 9.63 -24.06 3.66
C ARG A 69 8.50 -25.02 4.05
N ASN A 70 7.77 -24.70 5.11
CA ASN A 70 6.61 -25.49 5.53
C ASN A 70 5.38 -25.23 4.66
N PHE A 71 5.42 -24.25 3.74
CA PHE A 71 4.27 -23.85 2.96
C PHE A 71 4.06 -24.82 1.81
N VAL A 72 2.80 -25.14 1.51
CA VAL A 72 2.47 -25.99 0.36
C VAL A 72 2.97 -25.36 -0.94
N SER A 73 3.54 -26.18 -1.82
CA SER A 73 4.00 -25.75 -3.14
C SER A 73 2.91 -25.00 -3.91
N GLY A 74 3.27 -23.86 -4.49
CA GLY A 74 2.37 -22.96 -5.20
C GLY A 74 1.61 -21.97 -4.31
N SER A 75 1.76 -22.03 -2.98
CA SER A 75 1.34 -20.94 -2.09
C SER A 75 2.13 -19.66 -2.39
N ARG A 76 1.53 -18.51 -2.10
CA ARG A 76 2.14 -17.19 -2.29
C ARG A 76 1.96 -16.33 -1.04
N PHE A 77 3.01 -15.61 -0.71
CA PHE A 77 3.04 -14.66 0.40
C PHE A 77 3.44 -13.29 -0.15
N VAL A 78 2.67 -12.26 0.19
CA VAL A 78 2.94 -10.87 -0.18
C VAL A 78 2.90 -10.03 1.08
N MET A 79 3.96 -9.27 1.31
CA MET A 79 4.05 -8.33 2.41
C MET A 79 4.37 -6.96 1.86
N THR A 80 3.59 -5.95 2.25
CA THR A 80 3.90 -4.55 1.98
C THR A 80 4.41 -3.92 3.26
N SER A 81 5.44 -3.10 3.15
CA SER A 81 5.94 -2.29 4.26
C SER A 81 6.58 -1.04 3.68
N ARG A 82 6.49 0.06 4.43
CA ARG A 82 7.21 1.30 4.12
C ARG A 82 8.63 1.29 4.66
N ASN A 83 8.98 0.29 5.47
CA ASN A 83 10.29 0.13 6.07
C ASN A 83 11.01 -1.09 5.49
N VAL A 84 12.05 -0.83 4.70
CA VAL A 84 12.86 -1.86 4.07
C VAL A 84 13.52 -2.80 5.09
N LYS A 85 13.76 -2.36 6.34
CA LYS A 85 14.37 -3.19 7.38
C LYS A 85 13.50 -4.37 7.81
N VAL A 86 12.17 -4.23 7.72
CA VAL A 86 11.21 -5.32 7.97
C VAL A 86 11.43 -6.46 6.96
N LEU A 87 11.85 -6.12 5.75
CA LEU A 87 11.96 -7.05 4.62
C LEU A 87 13.31 -7.78 4.58
N SER A 88 14.35 -7.28 5.28
CA SER A 88 15.67 -7.92 5.36
C SER A 88 15.71 -9.24 6.12
N ILE A 89 14.68 -9.56 6.92
CA ILE A 89 14.66 -10.74 7.81
C ILE A 89 14.44 -12.06 7.04
N SER A 90 13.98 -12.02 5.78
CA SER A 90 13.65 -13.21 4.98
C SER A 90 14.33 -13.27 3.60
N ALA A 91 15.42 -12.52 3.41
CA ALA A 91 16.01 -12.24 2.11
C ALA A 91 16.46 -13.48 1.30
N GLU A 92 16.76 -14.60 1.94
CA GLU A 92 17.11 -15.85 1.25
C GLU A 92 15.90 -16.52 0.57
N GLU A 93 14.69 -16.27 1.06
CA GLU A 93 13.48 -16.97 0.63
C GLU A 93 12.41 -16.03 0.03
N CYS A 94 12.58 -14.72 0.17
CA CYS A 94 11.65 -13.69 -0.30
C CYS A 94 12.27 -12.80 -1.39
N LYS A 95 11.47 -12.46 -2.40
CA LYS A 95 11.84 -11.45 -3.41
C LYS A 95 11.44 -10.07 -2.91
N LEU A 96 12.41 -9.17 -2.76
CA LEU A 96 12.16 -7.77 -2.49
C LEU A 96 11.70 -7.06 -3.77
N TYR A 97 10.56 -6.35 -3.70
CA TYR A 97 10.12 -5.47 -4.78
C TYR A 97 9.93 -4.05 -4.24
N ARG A 98 10.74 -3.12 -4.74
CA ARG A 98 10.55 -1.69 -4.46
C ARG A 98 9.52 -1.14 -5.44
N VAL A 99 8.40 -0.66 -4.92
CA VAL A 99 7.42 0.10 -5.73
C VAL A 99 8.07 1.43 -6.11
N LEU A 100 8.21 1.67 -7.41
CA LEU A 100 8.76 2.90 -7.98
C LEU A 100 7.64 3.88 -8.31
N GLU A 101 8.01 5.13 -8.53
CA GLU A 101 7.13 6.18 -9.06
C GLU A 101 6.54 5.79 -10.42
N MET A 102 5.38 6.35 -10.73
CA MET A 102 4.73 6.13 -12.02
C MET A 102 5.52 6.79 -13.14
N SER A 103 5.67 6.08 -14.26
CA SER A 103 6.18 6.67 -15.51
C SER A 103 5.31 7.85 -15.93
N HIS A 104 5.91 8.89 -16.50
CA HIS A 104 5.21 10.10 -16.95
C HIS A 104 3.90 9.83 -17.72
N GLY A 105 3.89 8.88 -18.66
CA GLY A 105 2.68 8.53 -19.43
C GLY A 105 1.52 8.01 -18.57
N HIS A 106 1.80 7.06 -17.66
CA HIS A 106 0.79 6.57 -16.71
C HIS A 106 0.39 7.65 -15.69
N SER A 107 1.32 8.53 -15.30
CA SER A 107 1.05 9.66 -14.42
C SER A 107 0.06 10.64 -15.05
N LEU A 108 0.28 10.98 -16.32
CA LEU A 108 -0.63 11.83 -17.10
C LEU A 108 -2.00 11.18 -17.24
N GLN A 109 -2.05 9.90 -17.59
CA GLN A 109 -3.31 9.16 -17.69
C GLN A 109 -4.08 9.17 -16.36
N LEU A 110 -3.41 8.89 -15.24
CA LEU A 110 -4.05 8.90 -13.92
C LEU A 110 -4.56 10.29 -13.56
N PHE A 111 -3.75 11.31 -13.76
CA PHE A 111 -4.14 12.70 -13.54
C PHE A 111 -5.39 13.07 -14.35
N CYS A 112 -5.42 12.74 -15.65
CA CYS A 112 -6.55 13.02 -16.53
C CYS A 112 -7.83 12.27 -16.12
N LYS A 113 -7.71 11.03 -15.62
CA LYS A 113 -8.85 10.29 -15.08
C LYS A 113 -9.50 11.02 -13.92
N HIS A 114 -8.70 11.73 -13.11
CA HIS A 114 -9.21 12.48 -11.98
C HIS A 114 -9.70 13.89 -12.34
N ALA A 115 -8.96 14.60 -13.20
CA ALA A 115 -9.24 15.99 -13.59
C ALA A 115 -10.28 16.15 -14.70
N PHE A 116 -10.42 15.17 -15.59
CA PHE A 116 -11.31 15.25 -16.75
C PHE A 116 -12.28 14.07 -16.87
N LYS A 117 -12.08 12.99 -16.09
CA LYS A 117 -12.76 11.69 -16.27
C LYS A 117 -12.46 11.04 -17.63
N LEU A 118 -11.29 11.35 -18.20
CA LEU A 118 -10.81 10.85 -19.48
C LEU A 118 -9.40 10.25 -19.34
N ASP A 119 -8.96 9.44 -20.29
CA ASP A 119 -7.60 8.89 -20.32
C ASP A 119 -6.54 9.91 -20.79
N SER A 120 -6.96 11.01 -21.42
CA SER A 120 -6.09 12.06 -21.96
C SER A 120 -6.69 13.44 -21.72
N PRO A 121 -5.86 14.51 -21.66
CA PRO A 121 -6.38 15.86 -21.46
C PRO A 121 -7.04 16.40 -22.74
N PRO A 122 -8.02 17.32 -22.62
CA PRO A 122 -8.44 18.15 -23.75
C PRO A 122 -7.27 18.97 -24.30
N SER A 123 -7.27 19.28 -25.60
CA SER A 123 -6.16 20.01 -26.25
C SER A 123 -5.84 21.35 -25.59
N SER A 124 -6.84 22.07 -25.06
CA SER A 124 -6.62 23.34 -24.35
C SER A 124 -5.91 23.20 -23.00
N TYR A 125 -5.91 21.99 -22.41
CA TYR A 125 -5.28 21.70 -21.12
C TYR A 125 -4.06 20.79 -21.24
N GLU A 126 -3.62 20.47 -22.46
CA GLU A 126 -2.55 19.48 -22.68
C GLU A 126 -1.23 19.90 -22.02
N THR A 127 -0.76 21.12 -22.30
CA THR A 127 0.47 21.66 -21.72
C THR A 127 0.37 21.76 -20.21
N LEU A 128 -0.74 22.31 -19.71
CA LEU A 128 -0.94 22.54 -18.28
C LEU A 128 -1.01 21.22 -17.49
N SER A 129 -1.60 20.18 -18.08
CA SER A 129 -1.65 18.84 -17.49
C SER A 129 -0.26 18.22 -17.41
N LYS A 130 0.56 18.35 -18.46
CA LYS A 130 1.95 17.86 -18.46
C LYS A 130 2.79 18.57 -17.40
N ASP A 131 2.71 19.90 -17.34
CA ASP A 131 3.43 20.70 -16.35
C ASP A 131 3.07 20.31 -14.90
N ILE A 132 1.78 20.08 -14.62
CA ILE A 132 1.34 19.64 -13.29
C ILE A 132 1.86 18.24 -12.96
N VAL A 133 1.81 17.32 -13.93
CA VAL A 133 2.29 15.94 -13.76
C VAL A 133 3.79 15.90 -13.50
N ASP A 134 4.56 16.74 -14.17
CA ASP A 134 6.01 16.85 -13.97
C ASP A 134 6.36 17.31 -12.55
N VAL A 135 5.60 18.27 -12.01
CA VAL A 135 5.80 18.74 -10.62
C VAL A 135 5.29 17.74 -9.57
N ALA A 136 4.32 16.88 -9.92
CA ALA A 136 3.75 15.89 -9.01
C ALA A 136 4.61 14.60 -8.85
N THR A 137 5.79 14.55 -9.48
CA THR A 137 6.83 13.52 -9.34
C THR A 137 6.39 12.07 -9.47
N GLY A 138 5.31 11.81 -10.23
CA GLY A 138 4.84 10.45 -10.49
C GLY A 138 4.25 9.73 -9.27
N LEU A 139 3.96 10.42 -8.16
CA LEU A 139 3.31 9.83 -6.99
C LEU A 139 1.80 9.66 -7.25
N PRO A 140 1.26 8.42 -7.32
CA PRO A 140 -0.13 8.17 -7.76
C PRO A 140 -1.17 8.96 -6.97
N LEU A 141 -0.95 9.05 -5.66
CA LEU A 141 -1.85 9.73 -4.76
C LEU A 141 -1.85 11.25 -4.95
N THR A 142 -0.67 11.87 -5.11
CA THR A 142 -0.55 13.30 -5.39
C THR A 142 -1.30 13.64 -6.68
N LEU A 143 -1.07 12.85 -7.73
CA LEU A 143 -1.75 13.00 -9.02
C LEU A 143 -3.27 12.91 -8.89
N LYS A 144 -3.76 11.93 -8.12
CA LYS A 144 -5.20 11.77 -7.84
C LYS A 144 -5.78 12.96 -7.09
N VAL A 145 -5.11 13.44 -6.05
CA VAL A 145 -5.59 14.57 -5.22
C VAL A 145 -5.62 15.84 -6.06
N VAL A 146 -4.51 16.19 -6.71
CA VAL A 146 -4.42 17.40 -7.54
C VAL A 146 -5.41 17.34 -8.70
N GLY A 147 -5.49 16.22 -9.41
CA GLY A 147 -6.45 16.06 -10.50
C GLY A 147 -7.89 16.22 -10.02
N SER A 148 -8.24 15.62 -8.88
CA SER A 148 -9.60 15.73 -8.34
C SER A 148 -9.95 17.15 -7.88
N LEU A 149 -8.98 17.92 -7.36
CA LEU A 149 -9.16 19.32 -6.97
C LEU A 149 -9.35 20.26 -8.17
N LEU A 150 -8.96 19.84 -9.37
CA LEU A 150 -9.04 20.62 -10.60
C LEU A 150 -10.22 20.21 -11.48
N PHE A 151 -10.98 19.20 -11.08
CA PHE A 151 -12.15 18.73 -11.81
C PHE A 151 -13.22 19.83 -11.87
N GLN A 152 -13.67 20.16 -13.08
CA GLN A 152 -14.64 21.24 -13.37
C GLN A 152 -14.19 22.66 -13.00
N GLU A 153 -12.91 22.83 -12.65
CA GLU A 153 -12.34 24.16 -12.38
C GLU A 153 -11.89 24.86 -13.67
N GLY A 154 -11.91 26.19 -13.65
CA GLY A 154 -11.44 27.01 -14.76
C GLY A 154 -9.92 27.13 -14.83
N GLU A 155 -9.40 27.47 -16.02
CA GLU A 155 -7.96 27.57 -16.31
C GLU A 155 -7.17 28.43 -15.30
N ALA A 156 -7.74 29.54 -14.83
CA ALA A 156 -7.08 30.41 -13.83
C ALA A 156 -6.74 29.66 -12.53
N ILE A 157 -7.61 28.74 -12.09
CA ILE A 157 -7.40 27.94 -10.88
C ILE A 157 -6.32 26.89 -11.12
N TRP A 158 -6.26 26.32 -12.32
CA TRP A 158 -5.20 25.39 -12.71
C TRP A 158 -3.82 26.06 -12.71
N ILE A 159 -3.72 27.27 -13.28
CA ILE A 159 -2.47 28.06 -13.30
C ILE A 159 -2.02 28.37 -11.87
N GLU A 160 -2.93 28.82 -11.00
CA GLU A 160 -2.59 29.10 -9.60
C GLU A 160 -2.19 27.82 -8.86
N LYS A 161 -2.86 26.69 -9.12
CA LYS A 161 -2.48 25.41 -8.50
C LYS A 161 -1.09 24.97 -8.94
N LEU A 162 -0.76 25.09 -10.23
CA LEU A 162 0.57 24.80 -10.74
C LEU A 162 1.63 25.71 -10.08
N ARG A 163 1.33 27.00 -9.91
CA ARG A 163 2.21 27.93 -9.20
C ARG A 163 2.48 27.48 -7.78
N GLN A 164 1.43 27.12 -7.03
CA GLN A 164 1.55 26.62 -5.66
C GLN A 164 2.34 25.31 -5.59
N LEU A 165 2.14 24.40 -6.54
CA LEU A 165 2.88 23.13 -6.58
C LEU A 165 4.38 23.35 -6.81
N LYS A 166 4.76 24.31 -7.67
CA LYS A 166 6.17 24.65 -7.92
C LYS A 166 6.87 25.28 -6.71
N GLU A 167 6.12 25.86 -5.77
CA GLU A 167 6.68 26.42 -4.52
C GLU A 167 6.91 25.35 -3.45
N ILE A 168 6.28 24.18 -3.56
CA ILE A 168 6.46 23.09 -2.61
C ILE A 168 7.70 22.28 -3.04
N SER A 169 8.69 22.16 -2.14
CA SER A 169 9.83 21.28 -2.40
C SER A 169 9.38 19.81 -2.42
N GLU A 170 9.98 19.01 -3.30
CA GLU A 170 9.71 17.56 -3.38
C GLU A 170 9.85 16.88 -2.01
N GLU A 171 10.86 17.30 -1.23
CA GLU A 171 11.10 16.85 0.14
C GLU A 171 9.88 17.03 1.06
N LYS A 172 9.18 18.17 0.97
CA LYS A 172 7.97 18.44 1.77
C LYS A 172 6.78 17.59 1.33
N VAL A 173 6.68 17.26 0.04
CA VAL A 173 5.62 16.35 -0.46
C VAL A 173 5.87 14.94 0.05
N VAL A 174 7.09 14.44 -0.10
CA VAL A 174 7.48 13.10 0.37
C VAL A 174 7.35 13.01 1.90
N GLU A 175 7.78 14.03 2.64
CA GLU A 175 7.64 14.09 4.10
C GLU A 175 6.17 14.04 4.53
N ARG A 176 5.30 14.87 3.93
CA ARG A 176 3.87 14.88 4.25
C ARG A 176 3.20 13.56 3.92
N LEU A 177 3.54 12.94 2.79
CA LEU A 177 3.03 11.62 2.44
C LEU A 177 3.56 10.54 3.39
N THR A 178 4.80 10.64 3.84
CA THR A 178 5.37 9.71 4.82
C THR A 178 4.64 9.81 6.16
N ILE A 179 4.30 11.03 6.60
CA ILE A 179 3.59 11.28 7.86
C ILE A 179 2.10 10.92 7.75
N SER A 180 1.39 11.42 6.74
CA SER A 180 -0.07 11.24 6.58
C SER A 180 -0.48 9.79 6.35
N TYR A 181 0.41 8.96 5.82
CA TYR A 181 0.19 7.53 5.69
C TYR A 181 0.89 6.72 6.79
N GLY A 182 1.76 7.33 7.62
CA GLY A 182 2.54 6.67 8.66
C GLY A 182 2.09 6.81 10.08
N VAL A 183 0.88 7.32 10.29
CA VAL A 183 0.23 7.32 11.59
C VAL A 183 -1.21 6.85 11.44
N GLU A 184 -1.41 5.54 11.36
CA GLU A 184 -2.67 4.90 11.74
C GLU A 184 -2.41 3.70 12.64
#